data_AF-A0A3R7N226-F1
#
_entry.id   AF-A0A3R7N226-F1
#
_cell.length_a   1.000
_cell.length_b   1.000
_cell.length_c   1.000
_cell.angle_alpha   90.00
_cell.angle_beta   90.00
_cell.angle_gamma   90.00
#
_symmetry.space_group_name_H-M   'P 1'
#
loop_
_entity.id
_entity.type
_entity.pdbx_description
1 polymer ?
#
loop_
_entity_poly.entity_id
_entity_poly.type
_entity_poly.pdbx_seq_one_letter_code
_entity_poly.pdbx_strand_id
1 'polypeptide(L)'
;MLMFKTPSLLSPLRGLNGLRLSWLSLITCGIVLLLLNSYRIAYDARVDRSTETDCPELESSKEKEQLLRQIAKDLHYTKQYISGQLQLLKMNDTNHLNTIVEDMNDYFRVLRHDLSLLRDADEASEWRWKEAEELSELVQHRLRVLQNPKDCNSARKLYCAFTGGNRGIGSQFHHLTICFVTAYATQRTLILNTEGWSKTPRGLDTFFLPLSNNCTKADLSQVSPWPGTDALLVEIPKSDYLNPQPRYLPKSIPKDISERLFRLHGDPFAWWVGQFFKYAMRMNAHFEDYIRDLAHEIGYESPIVGIQIRRTDKMTNGLTFIPLKNFMDAVAEFYDDLELRQKVRTRRVFVATDDPLVIEEAEEKYPEYQFVYNEASVVSADLDNRYTEANLRYYLADIYFLSRANYLVCTMSSNMCRFAYEVMQTVYPDASLLTRGLELPFHLMHGQAGHVVRARFPHFPRRSDEMDLQVGDMVSISFKHYYKRLLVENGFLYGTNLRTSRRGFFPVYKTVDDVDVVEFPSYEEIDRM
;
A
#
# COMPACT_ATOMS: atom_id res chain seq x y z
N MET A 1 -34.90 18.16 51.63
CA MET A 1 -35.78 19.34 51.77
C MET A 1 -35.74 20.04 50.41
N LEU A 2 -36.60 19.61 49.46
CA LEU A 2 -37.80 20.34 48.99
C LEU A 2 -37.43 21.76 48.51
N MET A 3 -37.70 22.24 47.30
CA MET A 3 -38.80 21.93 46.38
C MET A 3 -38.56 22.58 45.01
N PHE A 4 -39.18 21.98 44.00
CA PHE A 4 -39.50 22.53 42.67
C PHE A 4 -40.21 23.90 42.70
N LYS A 5 -40.14 24.63 41.59
CA LYS A 5 -41.32 25.23 40.94
C LYS A 5 -41.00 25.75 39.52
N THR A 6 -41.56 25.07 38.53
CA THR A 6 -42.08 25.72 37.31
C THR A 6 -43.41 26.43 37.64
N PRO A 7 -43.85 27.37 36.79
CA PRO A 7 -45.07 27.07 36.05
C PRO A 7 -45.09 27.56 34.59
N SER A 8 -45.81 26.77 33.81
CA SER A 8 -46.37 26.96 32.47
C SER A 8 -47.49 28.01 32.40
N LEU A 9 -47.75 28.55 31.21
CA LEU A 9 -49.09 28.80 30.57
C LEU A 9 -48.85 29.53 29.22
N LEU A 10 -48.99 28.85 28.08
CA LEU A 10 -50.20 28.78 27.21
C LEU A 10 -50.59 30.13 26.53
N SER A 11 -50.15 30.28 25.25
CA SER A 11 -50.87 30.63 23.98
C SER A 11 -52.02 31.70 23.98
N PRO A 12 -52.57 32.24 22.85
CA PRO A 12 -52.48 31.76 21.45
C PRO A 12 -52.62 32.80 20.25
N LEU A 13 -52.43 32.29 19.02
CA LEU A 13 -53.12 32.59 17.72
C LEU A 13 -52.81 33.83 16.82
N ARG A 14 -52.33 33.48 15.60
CA ARG A 14 -52.84 33.73 14.21
C ARG A 14 -52.59 35.02 13.40
N GLY A 15 -52.12 34.78 12.16
CA GLY A 15 -52.39 35.50 10.90
C GLY A 15 -51.16 36.21 10.32
N LEU A 16 -50.76 36.16 9.04
CA LEU A 16 -51.37 35.74 7.77
C LEU A 16 -50.26 35.64 6.67
N ASN A 17 -50.39 34.60 5.83
CA ASN A 17 -50.06 34.45 4.40
C ASN A 17 -48.93 35.24 3.68
N GLY A 18 -48.12 34.51 2.90
CA GLY A 18 -47.67 34.99 1.57
C GLY A 18 -46.39 34.37 0.97
N LEU A 19 -46.57 33.47 -0.01
CA LEU A 19 -45.67 33.08 -1.14
C LEU A 19 -44.33 32.37 -0.81
N ARG A 20 -44.08 31.08 -1.12
CA ARG A 20 -44.06 30.25 -2.37
C ARG A 20 -42.62 30.02 -2.92
N LEU A 21 -42.21 28.74 -2.89
CA LEU A 21 -41.39 27.93 -3.85
C LEU A 21 -39.97 28.42 -4.18
N SER A 22 -38.92 27.62 -4.35
CA SER A 22 -38.60 26.17 -4.48
C SER A 22 -37.04 26.13 -4.57
N TRP A 23 -36.27 25.12 -4.16
CA TRP A 23 -36.16 23.77 -4.71
C TRP A 23 -35.36 22.89 -3.72
N LEU A 24 -35.95 21.77 -3.32
CA LEU A 24 -35.30 20.63 -2.65
C LEU A 24 -35.66 19.43 -3.51
N SER A 25 -34.69 18.95 -4.29
CA SER A 25 -34.81 17.73 -5.10
C SER A 25 -33.55 16.92 -4.88
N LEU A 26 -33.65 15.83 -4.11
CA LEU A 26 -32.81 14.62 -4.19
C LEU A 26 -33.07 13.62 -3.04
N ILE A 27 -34.30 13.42 -2.57
CA ILE A 27 -34.62 12.24 -1.75
C ILE A 27 -36.06 11.80 -2.02
N THR A 28 -36.29 11.02 -3.08
CA THR A 28 -37.43 10.09 -3.18
C THR A 28 -37.21 9.13 -4.35
N CYS A 29 -36.37 8.10 -4.16
CA CYS A 29 -36.40 6.92 -5.03
C CYS A 29 -36.47 5.59 -4.23
N GLY A 30 -36.53 5.64 -2.89
CA GLY A 30 -36.46 4.44 -2.04
C GLY A 30 -37.76 3.96 -1.39
N ILE A 31 -38.91 4.61 -1.62
CA ILE A 31 -40.15 4.32 -0.85
C ILE A 31 -41.29 3.72 -1.70
N VAL A 32 -41.18 3.69 -3.03
CA VAL A 32 -42.28 3.18 -3.89
C VAL A 32 -42.22 1.66 -4.13
N LEU A 33 -41.06 1.02 -3.97
CA LEU A 33 -40.91 -0.43 -4.19
C LEU A 33 -41.33 -1.33 -3.01
N LEU A 34 -41.61 -0.77 -1.82
CA LEU A 34 -42.03 -1.54 -0.65
C LEU A 34 -43.55 -1.56 -0.40
N LEU A 35 -44.34 -0.84 -1.21
CA LEU A 35 -45.81 -0.75 -1.04
C LEU A 35 -46.64 -1.43 -2.15
N LEU A 36 -46.01 -2.12 -3.10
CA LEU A 36 -46.72 -2.81 -4.20
C LEU A 36 -46.64 -4.34 -4.17
N ASN A 37 -46.30 -4.96 -3.03
CA ASN A 37 -46.38 -6.41 -2.86
C ASN A 37 -47.62 -6.89 -2.10
N SER A 38 -48.71 -6.10 -2.16
CA SER A 38 -50.00 -6.45 -1.58
C SER A 38 -51.09 -5.88 -2.48
N TYR A 39 -52.05 -6.72 -2.87
CA TYR A 39 -53.16 -6.48 -3.81
C TYR A 39 -52.92 -6.82 -5.28
N ARG A 40 -53.12 -8.10 -5.60
CA ARG A 40 -53.72 -8.54 -6.87
C ARG A 40 -55.15 -8.00 -6.94
N ILE A 41 -55.40 -6.99 -7.78
CA ILE A 41 -56.73 -6.77 -8.39
C ILE A 41 -56.49 -6.34 -9.84
N ALA A 42 -57.08 -7.11 -10.76
CA ALA A 42 -57.09 -6.86 -12.18
C ALA A 42 -57.87 -5.57 -12.50
N TYR A 43 -57.26 -4.64 -13.22
CA TYR A 43 -58.00 -3.68 -14.05
C TYR A 43 -57.17 -3.32 -15.27
N ASP A 44 -57.78 -3.56 -16.43
CA ASP A 44 -57.29 -3.35 -17.77
C ASP A 44 -57.29 -1.83 -18.07
N ALA A 45 -56.11 -1.23 -18.19
CA ALA A 45 -55.96 0.14 -18.69
C ALA A 45 -54.61 0.28 -19.42
N ARG A 46 -54.69 0.37 -20.75
CA ARG A 46 -53.59 0.77 -21.61
C ARG A 46 -53.09 2.14 -21.17
N VAL A 47 -51.88 2.19 -20.64
CA VAL A 47 -51.12 3.43 -20.45
C VAL A 47 -49.86 3.31 -21.32
N ASP A 48 -49.74 4.27 -22.22
CA ASP A 48 -48.70 4.45 -23.22
C ASP A 48 -47.32 4.51 -22.52
N ARG A 49 -46.46 3.52 -22.77
CA ARG A 49 -45.06 3.54 -22.35
C ARG A 49 -44.23 4.28 -23.40
N SER A 50 -44.03 5.57 -23.18
CA SER A 50 -42.89 6.28 -23.77
C SER A 50 -42.28 7.16 -22.68
N THR A 51 -40.98 6.99 -22.45
CA THR A 51 -40.13 7.62 -21.41
C THR A 51 -39.94 6.84 -20.09
N GLU A 52 -39.48 5.59 -20.20
CA GLU A 52 -38.60 5.02 -19.16
C GLU A 52 -37.17 5.51 -19.46
N THR A 53 -36.68 6.43 -18.65
CA THR A 53 -35.25 6.68 -18.49
C THR A 53 -34.62 5.41 -17.95
N ASP A 54 -33.80 4.73 -18.76
CA ASP A 54 -32.96 3.60 -18.37
C ASP A 54 -32.14 3.97 -17.13
N CYS A 55 -32.63 3.58 -15.95
CA CYS A 55 -31.75 3.31 -14.82
C CYS A 55 -31.17 1.93 -15.12
N PRO A 56 -29.84 1.75 -15.23
CA PRO A 56 -29.30 0.41 -15.34
C PRO A 56 -29.81 -0.39 -14.13
N GLU A 57 -30.56 -1.46 -14.40
CA GLU A 57 -31.03 -2.37 -13.37
C GLU A 57 -29.81 -2.86 -12.59
N LEU A 58 -29.86 -2.67 -11.27
CA LEU A 58 -28.82 -3.06 -10.32
C LEU A 58 -28.86 -4.59 -10.11
N GLU A 59 -28.90 -5.37 -11.19
CA GLU A 59 -28.92 -6.82 -11.13
C GLU A 59 -27.50 -7.35 -10.92
N SER A 60 -27.23 -7.84 -9.71
CA SER A 60 -25.98 -8.55 -9.40
C SER A 60 -25.91 -9.85 -10.19
N SER A 61 -24.73 -10.23 -10.69
CA SER A 61 -24.62 -11.46 -11.47
C SER A 61 -24.91 -12.70 -10.62
N LYS A 62 -25.39 -13.75 -11.30
CA LYS A 62 -25.60 -15.07 -10.71
C LYS A 62 -24.31 -15.64 -10.11
N GLU A 63 -23.17 -15.46 -10.78
CA GLU A 63 -21.88 -15.99 -10.36
C GLU A 63 -21.44 -15.37 -9.03
N LYS A 64 -21.47 -14.03 -8.94
CA LYS A 64 -21.15 -13.29 -7.72
C LYS A 64 -22.04 -13.72 -6.56
N GLU A 65 -23.34 -13.81 -6.78
CA GLU A 65 -24.30 -14.24 -5.75
C GLU A 65 -24.09 -15.70 -5.31
N GLN A 66 -23.66 -16.58 -6.22
CA GLN A 66 -23.29 -17.96 -5.88
C GLN A 66 -22.02 -18.01 -5.05
N LEU A 67 -20.98 -17.24 -5.43
CA LEU A 67 -19.73 -17.14 -4.67
C LEU A 67 -19.96 -16.56 -3.27
N LEU A 68 -20.78 -15.50 -3.13
CA LEU A 68 -21.13 -14.93 -1.82
C LEU A 68 -21.79 -15.98 -0.90
N ARG A 69 -22.72 -16.78 -1.43
CA ARG A 69 -23.36 -17.86 -0.66
C ARG A 69 -22.38 -18.98 -0.32
N GLN A 70 -21.47 -19.32 -1.22
CA GLN A 70 -20.46 -20.34 -1.02
C GLN A 70 -19.46 -19.92 0.08
N ILE A 71 -18.92 -18.70 0.00
CA ILE A 71 -18.04 -18.10 1.03
C ILE A 71 -18.74 -18.07 2.39
N ALA A 72 -20.01 -17.67 2.45
CA ALA A 72 -20.77 -17.63 3.69
C ALA A 72 -20.96 -19.04 4.30
N LYS A 73 -21.20 -20.03 3.43
CA LYS A 73 -21.32 -21.44 3.81
C LYS A 73 -19.99 -21.98 4.32
N ASP A 74 -18.89 -21.71 3.63
CA ASP A 74 -17.56 -22.18 4.01
C ASP A 74 -17.11 -21.56 5.32
N LEU A 75 -17.31 -20.25 5.52
CA LEU A 75 -17.05 -19.60 6.81
C LEU A 75 -17.85 -20.24 7.95
N HIS A 76 -19.11 -20.63 7.70
CA HIS A 76 -19.93 -21.33 8.67
C HIS A 76 -19.35 -22.70 9.03
N TYR A 77 -18.97 -23.51 8.05
CA TYR A 77 -18.41 -24.84 8.28
C TYR A 77 -16.99 -24.80 8.85
N THR A 78 -16.15 -23.85 8.46
CA THR A 78 -14.83 -23.63 9.08
C THR A 78 -14.99 -23.33 10.57
N LYS A 79 -15.94 -22.47 10.95
CA LYS A 79 -16.24 -22.21 12.37
C LYS A 79 -16.73 -23.47 13.09
N GLN A 80 -17.61 -24.25 12.48
CA GLN A 80 -18.10 -25.51 13.06
C GLN A 80 -16.95 -26.52 13.24
N TYR A 81 -16.08 -26.67 12.23
CA TYR A 81 -14.91 -27.54 12.27
C TYR A 81 -13.99 -27.15 13.43
N ILE A 82 -13.57 -25.88 13.51
CA ILE A 82 -12.71 -25.38 14.59
C ILE A 82 -13.35 -25.64 15.95
N SER A 83 -14.65 -25.33 16.11
CA SER A 83 -15.36 -25.51 17.38
C SER A 83 -15.46 -26.98 17.78
N GLY A 84 -15.73 -27.87 16.81
CA GLY A 84 -15.83 -29.31 17.04
C GLY A 84 -14.49 -29.94 17.40
N GLN A 85 -13.43 -29.62 16.65
CA GLN A 85 -12.08 -30.14 16.92
C GLN A 85 -11.54 -29.66 18.26
N LEU A 86 -11.76 -28.40 18.63
CA LEU A 86 -11.35 -27.89 19.95
C LEU A 86 -12.05 -28.59 21.12
N GLN A 87 -13.26 -29.12 20.93
CA GLN A 87 -13.97 -29.91 21.96
C GLN A 87 -13.45 -31.34 22.05
N LEU A 88 -13.03 -31.92 20.92
CA LEU A 88 -12.47 -33.27 20.85
C LEU A 88 -11.00 -33.33 21.28
N LEU A 89 -10.33 -32.17 21.29
CA LEU A 89 -8.93 -32.06 21.63
C LEU A 89 -8.65 -32.53 23.06
N LYS A 90 -7.97 -33.67 23.19
CA LYS A 90 -7.44 -34.15 24.47
C LYS A 90 -6.10 -33.47 24.75
N MET A 91 -5.80 -33.22 26.03
CA MET A 91 -4.47 -32.72 26.41
C MET A 91 -3.39 -33.71 25.97
N ASN A 92 -2.36 -33.20 25.27
CA ASN A 92 -1.15 -33.89 24.78
C ASN A 92 -1.25 -34.70 23.46
N ASP A 93 -2.27 -34.51 22.62
CA ASP A 93 -2.30 -35.12 21.28
C ASP A 93 -1.71 -34.18 20.20
N THR A 94 -0.39 -34.19 20.06
CA THR A 94 0.33 -33.31 19.10
C THR A 94 0.08 -33.68 17.64
N ASN A 95 -0.15 -34.96 17.34
CA ASN A 95 -0.39 -35.39 15.97
C ASN A 95 -1.78 -34.95 15.50
N HIS A 96 -2.80 -35.13 16.35
CA HIS A 96 -4.14 -34.63 16.04
C HIS A 96 -4.16 -33.11 15.90
N LEU A 97 -3.40 -32.39 16.74
CA LEU A 97 -3.22 -30.93 16.60
C LEU A 97 -2.64 -30.52 15.24
N ASN A 98 -1.62 -31.22 14.75
CA ASN A 98 -1.03 -30.92 13.45
C ASN A 98 -2.04 -31.13 12.32
N THR A 99 -2.79 -32.24 12.34
CA THR A 99 -3.85 -32.50 11.34
C THR A 99 -4.94 -31.43 11.38
N ILE A 100 -5.35 -30.96 12.57
CA ILE A 100 -6.34 -29.87 12.69
C ILE A 100 -5.80 -28.58 12.05
N VAL A 101 -4.52 -28.27 12.23
CA VAL A 101 -3.89 -27.09 11.64
C VAL A 101 -3.80 -27.21 10.12
N GLU A 102 -3.42 -28.37 9.59
CA GLU A 102 -3.38 -28.65 8.15
C GLU A 102 -4.77 -28.48 7.52
N ASP A 103 -5.79 -29.16 8.06
CA ASP A 103 -7.17 -29.03 7.59
C ASP A 103 -7.67 -27.57 7.66
N MET A 104 -7.33 -26.85 8.74
CA MET A 104 -7.70 -25.45 8.90
C MET A 104 -7.04 -24.55 7.84
N ASN A 105 -5.77 -24.78 7.52
CA ASN A 105 -5.07 -24.08 6.45
C ASN A 105 -5.72 -24.36 5.09
N ASP A 106 -6.13 -25.60 4.84
CA ASP A 106 -6.85 -25.96 3.61
C ASP A 106 -8.20 -25.23 3.50
N TYR A 107 -8.98 -25.16 4.59
CA TYR A 107 -10.23 -24.38 4.62
C TYR A 107 -9.98 -22.90 4.26
N PHE A 108 -8.96 -22.27 4.86
CA PHE A 108 -8.63 -20.88 4.58
C PHE A 108 -8.06 -20.67 3.18
N ARG A 109 -7.33 -21.65 2.64
CA ARG A 109 -6.83 -21.64 1.27
C ARG A 109 -7.99 -21.64 0.25
N VAL A 110 -8.98 -22.51 0.45
CA VAL A 110 -10.19 -22.55 -0.39
C VAL A 110 -10.99 -21.24 -0.26
N LEU A 111 -11.16 -20.73 0.96
CA LEU A 111 -11.87 -19.46 1.18
C LEU A 111 -11.17 -18.28 0.47
N ARG A 112 -9.83 -18.23 0.51
CA ARG A 112 -9.04 -17.23 -0.23
C ARG A 112 -9.16 -17.38 -1.75
N HIS A 113 -9.27 -18.61 -2.24
CA HIS A 113 -9.53 -18.88 -3.64
C HIS A 113 -10.88 -18.31 -4.06
N ASP A 114 -11.96 -18.63 -3.34
CA ASP A 114 -13.31 -18.13 -3.65
C ASP A 114 -13.43 -16.61 -3.53
N LEU A 115 -12.74 -16.00 -2.56
CA LEU A 115 -12.63 -14.54 -2.45
C LEU A 115 -11.91 -13.92 -3.66
N SER A 116 -10.91 -14.60 -4.22
CA SER A 116 -10.25 -14.14 -5.45
C SER A 116 -11.20 -14.18 -6.64
N LEU A 117 -11.98 -15.26 -6.79
CA LEU A 117 -13.01 -15.36 -7.84
C LEU A 117 -14.08 -14.28 -7.67
N LEU A 118 -14.52 -14.03 -6.43
CA LEU A 118 -15.48 -12.98 -6.12
C LEU A 118 -14.95 -11.59 -6.48
N ARG A 119 -13.64 -11.37 -6.26
CA ARG A 119 -12.97 -10.11 -6.63
C ARG A 119 -12.96 -9.91 -8.15
N ASP A 120 -12.87 -10.98 -8.91
CA ASP A 120 -12.74 -10.95 -10.37
C ASP A 120 -14.09 -11.02 -11.12
N ALA A 121 -15.17 -11.41 -10.43
CA ALA A 121 -16.54 -11.45 -10.96
C ALA A 121 -17.06 -10.09 -11.45
N ASP A 122 -18.10 -10.10 -12.30
CA ASP A 122 -18.78 -8.91 -12.84
C ASP A 122 -17.86 -7.92 -13.57
N GLU A 123 -16.85 -8.42 -14.32
CA GLU A 123 -15.86 -7.58 -15.01
C GLU A 123 -15.08 -6.64 -14.06
N ALA A 124 -15.17 -6.86 -12.74
CA ALA A 124 -14.52 -6.01 -11.75
C ALA A 124 -12.98 -6.05 -11.86
N SER A 125 -12.43 -7.11 -12.45
CA SER A 125 -11.01 -7.19 -12.79
C SER A 125 -10.62 -6.20 -13.89
N GLU A 126 -11.37 -6.16 -14.99
CA GLU A 126 -11.12 -5.24 -16.11
C GLU A 126 -11.30 -3.79 -15.67
N TRP A 127 -12.35 -3.51 -14.89
CA TRP A 127 -12.55 -2.19 -14.30
C TRP A 127 -11.36 -1.76 -13.43
N ARG A 128 -10.83 -2.65 -12.57
CA ARG A 128 -9.67 -2.35 -11.72
C ARG A 128 -8.43 -2.02 -12.54
N TRP A 129 -8.13 -2.79 -13.58
CA TRP A 129 -6.99 -2.51 -14.46
C TRP A 129 -7.13 -1.15 -15.15
N LYS A 130 -8.31 -0.87 -15.72
CA LYS A 130 -8.60 0.40 -16.38
C LYS A 130 -8.51 1.59 -15.42
N GLU A 131 -9.14 1.49 -14.24
CA GLU A 131 -9.11 2.55 -13.22
C GLU A 131 -7.68 2.81 -12.71
N ALA A 132 -6.88 1.74 -12.52
CA ALA A 132 -5.48 1.87 -12.12
C ALA A 132 -4.62 2.56 -13.18
N GLU A 133 -4.84 2.22 -14.46
CA GLU A 133 -4.17 2.86 -15.59
C GLU A 133 -4.55 4.35 -15.67
N GLU A 134 -5.85 4.68 -15.69
CA GLU A 134 -6.33 6.06 -15.77
C GLU A 134 -5.83 6.94 -14.60
N LEU A 135 -5.87 6.42 -13.37
CA LEU A 135 -5.34 7.12 -12.20
C LEU A 135 -3.83 7.32 -12.29
N SER A 136 -3.09 6.31 -12.75
CA SER A 136 -1.65 6.42 -12.94
C SER A 136 -1.33 7.45 -14.03
N GLU A 137 -2.00 7.39 -15.18
CA GLU A 137 -1.83 8.33 -16.28
C GLU A 137 -2.10 9.77 -15.86
N LEU A 138 -3.16 10.01 -15.08
CA LEU A 138 -3.47 11.32 -14.51
C LEU A 138 -2.30 11.87 -13.69
N VAL A 139 -1.79 11.07 -12.74
CA VAL A 139 -0.67 11.51 -11.89
C VAL A 139 0.62 11.68 -12.71
N GLN A 140 0.91 10.76 -13.63
CA GLN A 140 2.07 10.86 -14.52
C GLN A 140 1.99 12.09 -15.44
N HIS A 141 0.80 12.45 -15.91
CA HIS A 141 0.56 13.67 -16.69
C HIS A 141 0.85 14.92 -15.89
N ARG A 142 0.30 15.01 -14.67
CA ARG A 142 0.57 16.13 -13.76
C ARG A 142 2.07 16.28 -13.46
N LEU A 143 2.77 15.17 -13.20
CA LEU A 143 4.22 15.16 -13.00
C LEU A 143 4.98 15.60 -14.25
N ARG A 144 4.58 15.13 -15.45
CA ARG A 144 5.18 15.54 -16.73
C ARG A 144 5.09 17.05 -16.93
N VAL A 145 3.91 17.65 -16.75
CA VAL A 145 3.72 19.08 -16.97
C VAL A 145 4.43 19.90 -15.87
N LEU A 146 4.32 19.51 -14.60
CA LEU A 146 5.01 20.16 -13.48
C LEU A 146 6.54 20.19 -13.66
N GLN A 147 7.11 19.09 -14.14
CA GLN A 147 8.55 18.98 -14.33
C GLN A 147 9.06 19.69 -15.58
N ASN A 148 8.19 20.05 -16.53
CA ASN A 148 8.59 20.64 -17.82
C ASN A 148 7.94 22.02 -18.01
N PRO A 149 8.32 23.05 -17.22
CA PRO A 149 7.77 24.38 -17.33
C PRO A 149 8.12 25.02 -18.69
N LYS A 150 7.26 25.90 -19.22
CA LYS A 150 7.51 26.60 -20.50
C LYS A 150 8.78 27.45 -20.48
N ASP A 151 9.06 28.11 -19.35
CA ASP A 151 10.28 28.86 -19.10
C ASP A 151 10.92 28.39 -17.79
N CYS A 152 12.08 27.74 -17.89
CA CYS A 152 12.80 27.26 -16.73
C CYS A 152 13.30 28.42 -15.85
N ASN A 153 13.62 29.59 -16.39
CA ASN A 153 14.21 30.68 -15.59
C ASN A 153 13.22 31.24 -14.55
N SER A 154 11.98 31.51 -14.99
CA SER A 154 10.92 32.03 -14.12
C SER A 154 10.17 30.95 -13.33
N ALA A 155 10.34 29.66 -13.64
CA ALA A 155 9.70 28.58 -12.91
C ALA A 155 10.15 28.54 -11.44
N ARG A 156 9.18 28.29 -10.54
CA ARG A 156 9.47 27.95 -9.14
C ARG A 156 10.09 26.57 -9.09
N LYS A 157 11.23 26.46 -8.43
CA LYS A 157 12.05 25.26 -8.35
C LYS A 157 12.22 24.81 -6.91
N LEU A 158 12.38 23.51 -6.74
CA LEU A 158 12.78 22.89 -5.49
C LEU A 158 14.07 22.12 -5.76
N TYR A 159 15.13 22.46 -5.02
CA TYR A 159 16.43 21.82 -5.12
C TYR A 159 16.56 20.71 -4.08
N CYS A 160 16.94 19.52 -4.54
CA CYS A 160 17.17 18.35 -3.71
C CYS A 160 18.56 17.79 -4.01
N ALA A 161 19.45 17.83 -3.02
CA ALA A 161 20.82 17.38 -3.16
C ALA A 161 20.96 15.90 -2.76
N PHE A 162 21.29 15.05 -3.73
CA PHE A 162 21.43 13.60 -3.54
C PHE A 162 22.87 13.24 -3.16
N THR A 163 23.39 13.81 -2.06
CA THR A 163 24.82 13.70 -1.70
C THR A 163 25.17 12.43 -0.92
N GLY A 164 24.33 11.38 -0.98
CA GLY A 164 24.55 10.08 -0.36
C GLY A 164 25.35 10.06 0.95
N GLY A 165 24.84 10.70 2.01
CA GLY A 165 25.46 10.67 3.34
C GLY A 165 25.62 9.24 3.90
N ASN A 166 25.78 9.07 5.22
CA ASN A 166 25.98 7.74 5.83
C ASN A 166 24.74 6.81 5.79
N ARG A 167 23.84 6.93 4.80
CA ARG A 167 22.61 6.14 4.63
C ARG A 167 22.73 5.20 3.42
N GLY A 168 22.15 4.01 3.52
CA GLY A 168 22.08 3.06 2.39
C GLY A 168 21.19 3.57 1.23
N ILE A 169 21.41 3.04 0.02
CA ILE A 169 20.78 3.47 -1.24
C ILE A 169 19.24 3.59 -1.13
N GLY A 170 18.55 2.57 -0.64
CA GLY A 170 17.09 2.62 -0.49
C GLY A 170 16.58 3.73 0.44
N SER A 171 17.34 4.12 1.47
CA SER A 171 16.97 5.27 2.31
C SER A 171 17.04 6.59 1.54
N GLN A 172 17.93 6.68 0.55
CA GLN A 172 18.12 7.88 -0.25
C GLN A 172 17.01 7.98 -1.30
N PHE A 173 16.59 6.86 -1.90
CA PHE A 173 15.40 6.83 -2.77
C PHE A 173 14.13 7.27 -2.03
N HIS A 174 13.93 6.88 -0.77
CA HIS A 174 12.81 7.42 0.02
C HIS A 174 12.95 8.94 0.29
N HIS A 175 14.18 9.46 0.42
CA HIS A 175 14.40 10.91 0.51
C HIS A 175 14.05 11.63 -0.79
N LEU A 176 14.37 11.03 -1.96
CA LEU A 176 13.93 11.52 -3.26
C LEU A 176 12.40 11.63 -3.30
N THR A 177 11.66 10.64 -2.80
CA THR A 177 10.19 10.71 -2.73
C THR A 177 9.72 11.88 -1.85
N ILE A 178 10.37 12.16 -0.72
CA ILE A 178 10.04 13.34 0.12
C ILE A 178 10.24 14.63 -0.68
N CYS A 179 11.37 14.76 -1.40
CA CYS A 179 11.62 15.90 -2.27
C CYS A 179 10.55 16.02 -3.37
N PHE A 180 10.15 14.90 -3.98
CA PHE A 180 9.22 14.90 -5.10
C PHE A 180 7.79 15.22 -4.69
N VAL A 181 7.31 14.63 -3.59
CA VAL A 181 6.00 14.96 -2.98
C VAL A 181 5.97 16.42 -2.57
N THR A 182 7.05 16.94 -1.99
CA THR A 182 7.13 18.36 -1.60
C THR A 182 7.12 19.29 -2.82
N ALA A 183 7.84 18.93 -3.88
CA ALA A 183 7.84 19.67 -5.14
C ALA A 183 6.43 19.71 -5.76
N TYR A 184 5.74 18.56 -5.78
CA TYR A 184 4.35 18.45 -6.19
C TYR A 184 3.42 19.32 -5.33
N ALA A 185 3.42 19.14 -4.02
CA ALA A 185 2.56 19.88 -3.11
C ALA A 185 2.81 21.41 -3.09
N THR A 186 3.97 21.88 -3.54
CA THR A 186 4.30 23.31 -3.61
C THR A 186 4.28 23.88 -5.03
N GLN A 187 3.87 23.09 -6.02
CA GLN A 187 3.88 23.45 -7.45
C GLN A 187 5.25 23.95 -7.92
N ARG A 188 6.31 23.24 -7.52
CA ARG A 188 7.69 23.54 -7.89
C ARG A 188 8.25 22.43 -8.78
N THR A 189 9.01 22.80 -9.80
CA THR A 189 9.80 21.86 -10.59
C THR A 189 10.95 21.32 -9.73
N LEU A 190 11.04 20.01 -9.57
CA LEU A 190 12.12 19.35 -8.84
C LEU A 190 13.42 19.38 -9.66
N ILE A 191 14.45 19.97 -9.07
CA ILE A 191 15.84 19.93 -9.54
C ILE A 191 16.61 18.98 -8.64
N LEU A 192 16.96 17.83 -9.19
CA LEU A 192 17.68 16.77 -8.49
C LEU A 192 19.16 16.83 -8.85
N ASN A 193 20.04 17.00 -7.85
CA ASN A 193 21.48 16.90 -8.06
C ASN A 193 21.99 15.52 -7.62
N THR A 194 22.37 14.68 -8.58
CA THR A 194 22.96 13.35 -8.34
C THR A 194 24.42 13.24 -8.79
N GLU A 195 25.06 14.33 -9.20
CA GLU A 195 26.43 14.27 -9.73
C GLU A 195 27.41 13.74 -8.68
N GLY A 196 28.25 12.77 -9.06
CA GLY A 196 29.23 12.12 -8.18
C GLY A 196 28.64 11.20 -7.10
N TRP A 197 27.32 10.99 -7.09
CA TRP A 197 26.66 10.11 -6.12
C TRP A 197 27.11 8.64 -6.28
N SER A 198 27.41 7.94 -5.18
CA SER A 198 27.84 6.53 -5.16
C SER A 198 29.03 6.21 -6.09
N LYS A 199 29.96 7.15 -6.25
CA LYS A 199 31.08 7.09 -7.21
C LYS A 199 30.61 6.93 -8.68
N THR A 200 29.39 7.34 -8.98
CA THR A 200 28.81 7.38 -10.33
C THR A 200 28.91 8.81 -10.86
N PRO A 201 29.79 9.10 -11.84
CA PRO A 201 30.03 10.47 -12.30
C PRO A 201 28.75 11.19 -12.78
N ARG A 202 27.88 10.48 -13.52
CA ARG A 202 26.60 11.02 -14.03
C ARG A 202 25.41 10.81 -13.08
N GLY A 203 25.63 10.25 -11.89
CA GLY A 203 24.56 9.96 -10.94
C GLY A 203 23.46 9.04 -11.51
N LEU A 204 22.20 9.41 -11.28
CA LEU A 204 21.04 8.63 -11.74
C LEU A 204 20.84 8.67 -13.26
N ASP A 205 21.35 9.68 -13.95
CA ASP A 205 21.26 9.80 -15.41
C ASP A 205 22.05 8.70 -16.15
N THR A 206 22.88 7.94 -15.42
CA THR A 206 23.49 6.70 -15.92
C THR A 206 22.44 5.63 -16.24
N PHE A 207 21.35 5.56 -15.47
CA PHE A 207 20.36 4.48 -15.53
C PHE A 207 18.97 4.94 -16.00
N PHE A 208 18.62 6.19 -15.68
CA PHE A 208 17.28 6.74 -15.91
C PHE A 208 17.31 7.97 -16.80
N LEU A 209 16.15 8.30 -17.37
CA LEU A 209 15.91 9.56 -18.07
C LEU A 209 15.86 10.72 -17.06
N PRO A 210 16.29 11.93 -17.46
CA PRO A 210 16.23 13.09 -16.58
C PRO A 210 14.80 13.38 -16.16
N LEU A 211 14.64 13.91 -14.94
CA LEU A 211 13.31 14.27 -14.40
C LEU A 211 12.62 15.37 -15.20
N SER A 212 13.37 16.17 -15.97
CA SER A 212 12.86 17.23 -16.83
C SER A 212 13.64 17.23 -18.14
N ASN A 213 12.95 17.51 -19.25
CA ASN A 213 13.57 17.66 -20.57
C ASN A 213 14.12 19.08 -20.79
N ASN A 214 13.60 20.09 -20.09
CA ASN A 214 13.90 21.49 -20.35
C ASN A 214 14.35 22.30 -19.10
N CYS A 215 14.27 21.71 -17.90
CA CYS A 215 14.60 22.39 -16.65
C CYS A 215 15.31 21.47 -15.65
N THR A 216 16.62 21.29 -15.84
CA THR A 216 17.45 20.34 -15.08
C THR A 216 18.48 20.99 -14.16
N LYS A 217 18.71 22.30 -14.29
CA LYS A 217 19.72 23.04 -13.52
C LYS A 217 19.09 24.27 -12.86
N ALA A 218 19.68 24.69 -11.75
CA ALA A 218 19.31 25.90 -11.04
C ALA A 218 20.57 26.68 -10.64
N ASP A 219 20.46 28.01 -10.63
CA ASP A 219 21.49 28.88 -10.06
C ASP A 219 21.36 28.88 -8.54
N LEU A 220 22.31 28.22 -7.87
CA LEU A 220 22.31 28.07 -6.41
C LEU A 220 22.66 29.38 -5.68
N SER A 221 23.06 30.45 -6.36
CA SER A 221 23.31 31.75 -5.71
C SER A 221 22.04 32.38 -5.11
N GLN A 222 20.87 31.98 -5.60
CA GLN A 222 19.56 32.51 -5.16
C GLN A 222 18.76 31.52 -4.30
N VAL A 223 19.41 30.47 -3.80
CA VAL A 223 18.73 29.42 -3.03
C VAL A 223 18.29 29.92 -1.66
N SER A 224 17.04 29.66 -1.30
CA SER A 224 16.53 29.86 0.06
C SER A 224 16.31 28.52 0.75
N PRO A 225 16.66 28.36 2.03
CA PRO A 225 16.36 27.13 2.76
C PRO A 225 14.85 26.96 2.96
N TRP A 226 14.39 25.71 3.07
CA TRP A 226 13.04 25.38 3.49
C TRP A 226 12.63 26.17 4.76
N PRO A 227 11.42 26.77 4.83
CA PRO A 227 10.29 26.65 3.88
C PRO A 227 10.29 27.62 2.70
N GLY A 228 11.10 28.70 2.73
CA GLY A 228 11.32 29.63 1.61
C GLY A 228 10.08 29.97 0.77
N THR A 229 8.95 30.31 1.40
CA THR A 229 7.61 30.34 0.76
C THR A 229 7.55 31.19 -0.51
N ASP A 230 8.16 32.36 -0.50
CA ASP A 230 8.13 33.33 -1.61
C ASP A 230 9.34 33.20 -2.57
N ALA A 231 10.33 32.37 -2.23
CA ALA A 231 11.54 32.23 -3.03
C ALA A 231 11.26 31.46 -4.33
N LEU A 232 11.91 31.84 -5.43
CA LEU A 232 11.85 31.07 -6.69
C LEU A 232 12.55 29.72 -6.56
N LEU A 233 13.65 29.65 -5.80
CA LEU A 233 14.43 28.43 -5.57
C LEU A 233 14.47 28.09 -4.08
N VAL A 234 13.97 26.92 -3.72
CA VAL A 234 13.97 26.43 -2.32
C VAL A 234 14.78 25.15 -2.21
N GLU A 235 15.71 25.09 -1.26
CA GLU A 235 16.46 23.86 -0.94
C GLU A 235 15.78 23.06 0.17
N ILE A 236 15.57 21.77 -0.11
CA ILE A 236 15.13 20.80 0.90
C ILE A 236 16.36 20.32 1.70
N PRO A 237 16.28 20.32 3.04
CA PRO A 237 17.35 19.80 3.87
C PRO A 237 17.57 18.32 3.60
N LYS A 238 18.80 17.83 3.82
CA LYS A 238 19.15 16.39 3.74
C LYS A 238 18.42 15.51 4.78
N SER A 239 17.68 16.13 5.69
CA SER A 239 16.88 15.44 6.71
C SER A 239 15.55 14.98 6.11
N ASP A 240 15.07 13.81 6.54
CA ASP A 240 13.73 13.33 6.17
C ASP A 240 12.62 14.05 6.98
N TYR A 241 13.01 14.80 8.01
CA TYR A 241 12.13 15.61 8.83
C TYR A 241 12.29 17.08 8.45
N LEU A 242 11.26 17.64 7.83
CA LEU A 242 11.17 19.06 7.50
C LEU A 242 10.65 19.85 8.70
N ASN A 243 11.18 21.06 8.91
CA ASN A 243 10.71 21.99 9.93
C ASN A 243 10.47 23.38 9.32
N PRO A 244 9.24 23.94 9.36
CA PRO A 244 8.00 23.31 9.84
C PRO A 244 7.62 22.09 9.01
N GLN A 245 7.02 21.07 9.64
CA GLN A 245 6.62 19.83 8.96
C GLN A 245 5.29 20.04 8.21
N PRO A 246 5.27 19.90 6.87
CA PRO A 246 4.04 19.99 6.11
C PRO A 246 3.12 18.79 6.32
N ARG A 247 1.81 19.01 6.19
CA ARG A 247 0.80 17.94 6.30
C ARG A 247 0.82 16.95 5.13
N TYR A 248 1.24 17.38 3.94
CA TYR A 248 1.31 16.54 2.74
C TYR A 248 2.50 15.57 2.74
N LEU A 249 3.31 15.57 3.80
CA LEU A 249 4.33 14.55 3.96
C LEU A 249 3.69 13.20 4.33
N PRO A 250 4.40 12.09 4.08
CA PRO A 250 3.98 10.77 4.52
C PRO A 250 3.38 10.76 5.94
N LYS A 251 2.28 10.06 6.22
CA LYS A 251 1.58 9.07 5.40
C LYS A 251 0.28 9.63 4.75
N SER A 252 0.36 10.77 4.06
CA SER A 252 -0.82 11.42 3.46
C SER A 252 -1.03 11.11 1.97
N ILE A 253 -2.28 11.16 1.51
CA ILE A 253 -2.66 11.13 0.08
C ILE A 253 -3.44 12.39 -0.36
N PRO A 254 -3.47 12.71 -1.66
CA PRO A 254 -4.25 13.84 -2.17
C PRO A 254 -5.76 13.61 -2.13
N LYS A 255 -6.50 14.61 -1.64
CA LYS A 255 -7.97 14.59 -1.48
C LYS A 255 -8.74 14.43 -2.80
N ASP A 256 -8.22 14.94 -3.90
CA ASP A 256 -8.90 14.91 -5.20
C ASP A 256 -8.96 13.51 -5.81
N ILE A 257 -7.98 12.64 -5.52
CA ILE A 257 -7.94 11.25 -5.99
C ILE A 257 -8.29 10.22 -4.90
N SER A 258 -8.45 10.64 -3.64
CA SER A 258 -8.61 9.72 -2.50
C SER A 258 -9.81 8.78 -2.63
N GLU A 259 -10.97 9.29 -3.05
CA GLU A 259 -12.19 8.48 -3.23
C GLU A 259 -12.07 7.43 -4.35
N ARG A 260 -11.28 7.73 -5.38
CA ARG A 260 -10.96 6.75 -6.43
C ARG A 260 -10.00 5.70 -5.90
N LEU A 261 -8.96 6.12 -5.17
CA LEU A 261 -7.97 5.22 -4.57
C LEU A 261 -8.57 4.28 -3.51
N PHE A 262 -9.46 4.76 -2.64
CA PHE A 262 -10.11 3.92 -1.65
C PHE A 262 -10.98 2.81 -2.25
N ARG A 263 -11.49 3.01 -3.48
CA ARG A 263 -12.22 1.99 -4.22
C ARG A 263 -11.31 1.00 -4.94
N LEU A 264 -10.12 1.44 -5.33
CA LEU A 264 -9.19 0.66 -6.13
C LEU A 264 -8.20 -0.17 -5.29
N HIS A 265 -7.62 0.42 -4.23
CA HIS A 265 -6.34 -0.02 -3.68
C HIS A 265 -6.38 -0.23 -2.16
N GLY A 266 -5.84 -1.35 -1.68
CA GLY A 266 -5.80 -1.69 -0.24
C GLY A 266 -4.80 -0.89 0.59
N ASP A 267 -3.76 -0.33 -0.03
CA ASP A 267 -2.80 0.60 0.57
C ASP A 267 -2.61 1.87 -0.29
N PRO A 268 -3.52 2.85 -0.22
CA PRO A 268 -3.50 4.04 -1.08
C PRO A 268 -2.21 4.85 -1.01
N PHE A 269 -1.53 4.84 0.14
CA PHE A 269 -0.31 5.60 0.34
C PHE A 269 0.87 4.97 -0.41
N ALA A 270 1.02 3.64 -0.35
CA ALA A 270 2.07 2.95 -1.10
C ALA A 270 1.88 3.15 -2.61
N TRP A 271 0.64 3.13 -3.11
CA TRP A 271 0.33 3.47 -4.50
C TRP A 271 0.75 4.90 -4.85
N TRP A 272 0.44 5.88 -3.99
CA TRP A 272 0.79 7.28 -4.19
C TRP A 272 2.30 7.48 -4.28
N VAL A 273 3.07 6.86 -3.38
CA VAL A 273 4.54 6.86 -3.43
C VAL A 273 5.08 6.18 -4.69
N GLY A 274 4.48 5.05 -5.09
CA GLY A 274 4.83 4.32 -6.30
C GLY A 274 4.79 5.19 -7.56
N GLN A 275 3.85 6.14 -7.67
CA GLN A 275 3.77 7.04 -8.84
C GLN A 275 5.01 7.92 -9.00
N PHE A 276 5.63 8.37 -7.91
CA PHE A 276 6.87 9.16 -7.99
C PHE A 276 8.06 8.30 -8.42
N PHE A 277 8.13 7.05 -7.98
CA PHE A 277 9.15 6.11 -8.47
C PHE A 277 8.95 5.76 -9.93
N LYS A 278 7.71 5.49 -10.37
CA LYS A 278 7.38 5.27 -11.78
C LYS A 278 7.88 6.41 -12.67
N TYR A 279 7.74 7.66 -12.21
CA TYR A 279 8.23 8.83 -12.95
C TYR A 279 9.77 8.98 -12.89
N ALA A 280 10.34 8.83 -11.69
CA ALA A 280 11.77 9.05 -11.46
C ALA A 280 12.66 7.97 -12.09
N MET A 281 12.15 6.74 -12.19
CA MET A 281 12.89 5.56 -12.63
C MET A 281 12.54 5.15 -14.07
N ARG A 282 12.15 6.11 -14.91
CA ARG A 282 12.00 5.88 -16.36
C ARG A 282 13.37 5.49 -16.91
N MET A 283 13.54 4.24 -17.27
CA MET A 283 14.84 3.71 -17.69
C MET A 283 15.29 4.31 -19.01
N ASN A 284 16.59 4.46 -19.18
CA ASN A 284 17.17 4.74 -20.49
C ASN A 284 17.37 3.42 -21.28
N ALA A 285 17.51 3.51 -22.60
CA ALA A 285 17.61 2.34 -23.46
C ALA A 285 18.74 1.37 -23.06
N HIS A 286 19.90 1.91 -22.64
CA HIS A 286 21.03 1.08 -22.22
C HIS A 286 20.73 0.25 -20.97
N PHE A 287 20.05 0.85 -19.98
CA PHE A 287 19.69 0.13 -18.75
C PHE A 287 18.53 -0.84 -18.99
N GLU A 288 17.57 -0.52 -19.88
CA GLU A 288 16.54 -1.47 -20.31
C GLU A 288 17.13 -2.70 -20.99
N ASP A 289 18.10 -2.51 -21.90
CA ASP A 289 18.80 -3.60 -22.56
C ASP A 289 19.54 -4.47 -21.54
N TYR A 290 20.25 -3.86 -20.58
CA TYR A 290 20.92 -4.58 -19.49
C TYR A 290 19.94 -5.43 -18.66
N ILE A 291 18.78 -4.87 -18.29
CA ILE A 291 17.77 -5.60 -17.51
C ILE A 291 17.18 -6.77 -18.31
N ARG A 292 16.94 -6.57 -19.61
CA ARG A 292 16.45 -7.64 -20.50
C ARG A 292 17.46 -8.77 -20.61
N ASP A 293 18.72 -8.45 -20.85
CA ASP A 293 19.79 -9.44 -20.97
C ASP A 293 19.98 -10.21 -19.66
N LEU A 294 19.96 -9.51 -18.52
CA LEU A 294 20.05 -10.12 -17.20
C LEU A 294 18.83 -11.03 -16.91
N ALA A 295 17.63 -10.63 -17.31
CA ALA A 295 16.43 -11.45 -17.15
C ALA A 295 16.53 -12.78 -17.91
N HIS A 296 17.12 -12.76 -19.10
CA HIS A 296 17.39 -13.96 -19.89
C HIS A 296 18.50 -14.83 -19.27
N GLU A 297 19.57 -14.22 -18.78
CA GLU A 297 20.70 -14.90 -18.15
C GLU A 297 20.27 -15.68 -16.90
N ILE A 298 19.52 -15.04 -16.01
CA ILE A 298 19.07 -15.66 -14.76
C ILE A 298 17.83 -16.56 -14.94
N GLY A 299 17.22 -16.58 -16.13
CA GLY A 299 16.00 -17.34 -16.39
C GLY A 299 14.79 -16.84 -15.59
N TYR A 300 14.61 -15.52 -15.50
CA TYR A 300 13.51 -14.92 -14.75
C TYR A 300 12.16 -15.18 -15.44
N GLU A 301 11.34 -16.06 -14.87
CA GLU A 301 10.05 -16.48 -15.45
C GLU A 301 8.94 -16.60 -14.40
N SER A 302 7.76 -16.02 -14.69
CA SER A 302 6.57 -16.19 -13.85
C SER A 302 5.95 -17.59 -13.97
N PRO A 303 5.31 -18.14 -12.91
CA PRO A 303 5.12 -17.55 -11.60
C PRO A 303 6.39 -17.61 -10.73
N ILE A 304 6.77 -16.48 -10.14
CA ILE A 304 7.98 -16.35 -9.31
C ILE A 304 7.69 -15.55 -8.04
N VAL A 305 8.24 -16.01 -6.92
CA VAL A 305 8.18 -15.29 -5.63
C VAL A 305 9.50 -14.59 -5.38
N GLY A 306 9.45 -13.29 -5.08
CA GLY A 306 10.62 -12.50 -4.70
C GLY A 306 10.85 -12.57 -3.21
N ILE A 307 12.08 -12.88 -2.79
CA ILE A 307 12.50 -12.86 -1.39
C ILE A 307 13.64 -11.86 -1.22
N GLN A 308 13.48 -10.94 -0.26
CA GLN A 308 14.53 -10.00 0.12
C GLN A 308 15.03 -10.33 1.54
N ILE A 309 16.26 -10.85 1.63
CA ILE A 309 16.90 -11.24 2.89
C ILE A 309 18.03 -10.24 3.16
N ARG A 310 18.03 -9.63 4.35
CA ARG A 310 19.04 -8.64 4.76
C ARG A 310 19.67 -9.08 6.07
N ARG A 311 20.96 -9.44 6.07
CA ARG A 311 21.71 -9.92 7.24
C ARG A 311 22.81 -8.94 7.67
N THR A 312 23.81 -8.64 6.84
CA THR A 312 25.13 -8.04 7.22
C THR A 312 25.11 -6.94 8.31
N ASP A 313 24.91 -5.68 7.92
CA ASP A 313 25.00 -4.47 8.76
C ASP A 313 23.76 -4.21 9.63
N LYS A 314 22.68 -4.92 9.33
CA LYS A 314 21.40 -4.82 10.03
C LYS A 314 21.43 -5.65 11.31
N MET A 315 22.18 -6.76 11.32
CA MET A 315 22.38 -7.62 12.49
C MET A 315 23.23 -6.95 13.59
N THR A 316 24.16 -6.05 13.24
CA THR A 316 24.97 -5.31 14.22
C THR A 316 24.20 -4.22 14.97
N ASN A 317 23.04 -3.79 14.42
CA ASN A 317 22.16 -2.78 15.03
C ASN A 317 21.05 -3.38 15.92
N GLY A 318 21.11 -4.68 16.21
CA GLY A 318 20.20 -5.36 17.14
C GLY A 318 18.81 -5.67 16.59
N LEU A 319 18.68 -5.79 15.26
CA LEU A 319 17.49 -6.38 14.63
C LEU A 319 17.48 -7.90 14.78
N THR A 320 16.29 -8.48 14.83
CA THR A 320 16.14 -9.92 15.05
C THR A 320 16.49 -10.70 13.78
N PHE A 321 17.38 -11.69 13.92
CA PHE A 321 17.65 -12.66 12.87
C PHE A 321 16.36 -13.40 12.49
N ILE A 322 16.04 -13.41 11.20
CA ILE A 322 14.92 -14.18 10.67
C ILE A 322 15.50 -15.36 9.88
N PRO A 323 15.26 -16.62 10.30
CA PRO A 323 15.73 -17.79 9.57
C PRO A 323 15.14 -17.86 8.17
N LEU A 324 15.89 -18.45 7.22
CA LEU A 324 15.42 -18.69 5.85
C LEU A 324 14.08 -19.45 5.83
N LYS A 325 13.90 -20.38 6.78
CA LYS A 325 12.67 -21.16 6.94
C LYS A 325 11.41 -20.28 6.96
N ASN A 326 11.42 -19.17 7.68
CA ASN A 326 10.23 -18.31 7.78
C ASN A 326 9.87 -17.65 6.44
N PHE A 327 10.87 -17.35 5.60
CA PHE A 327 10.63 -16.84 4.25
C PHE A 327 10.06 -17.95 3.36
N MET A 328 10.64 -19.15 3.44
CA MET A 328 10.20 -20.30 2.65
C MET A 328 8.82 -20.83 3.07
N ASP A 329 8.44 -20.74 4.34
CA ASP A 329 7.10 -21.06 4.81
C ASP A 329 6.05 -20.17 4.12
N ALA A 330 6.32 -18.86 3.99
CA ALA A 330 5.44 -17.92 3.29
C ALA A 330 5.43 -18.14 1.76
N VAL A 331 6.57 -18.56 1.18
CA VAL A 331 6.67 -18.92 -0.24
C VAL A 331 5.86 -20.19 -0.53
N ALA A 332 5.97 -21.20 0.34
CA ALA A 332 5.21 -22.44 0.23
C ALA A 332 3.71 -22.15 0.29
N GLU A 333 3.27 -21.33 1.25
CA GLU A 333 1.86 -20.95 1.38
C GLU A 333 1.33 -20.29 0.09
N PHE A 334 2.11 -19.37 -0.51
CA PHE A 334 1.74 -18.74 -1.78
C PHE A 334 1.62 -19.76 -2.92
N TYR A 335 2.57 -20.67 -3.06
CA TYR A 335 2.52 -21.67 -4.13
C TYR A 335 1.38 -22.67 -3.95
N ASP A 336 1.11 -23.09 -2.71
CA ASP A 336 -0.02 -23.96 -2.42
C ASP A 336 -1.36 -23.27 -2.78
N ASP A 337 -1.50 -21.97 -2.46
CA ASP A 337 -2.66 -21.17 -2.86
C ASP A 337 -2.77 -21.05 -4.40
N LEU A 338 -1.64 -20.88 -5.08
CA LEU A 338 -1.57 -20.72 -6.53
C LEU A 338 -1.91 -22.01 -7.27
N GLU A 339 -1.49 -23.15 -6.72
CA GLU A 339 -1.72 -24.49 -7.28
C GLU A 339 -3.21 -24.88 -7.28
N LEU A 340 -4.04 -24.27 -6.42
CA LEU A 340 -5.50 -24.38 -6.53
C LEU A 340 -6.08 -23.67 -7.78
N ARG A 341 -5.36 -22.68 -8.33
CA ARG A 341 -5.82 -21.85 -9.45
C ARG A 341 -5.25 -22.29 -10.78
N GLN A 342 -3.99 -22.72 -10.78
CA GLN A 342 -3.27 -23.08 -11.98
C GLN A 342 -2.21 -24.15 -11.71
N LYS A 343 -1.91 -24.95 -12.73
CA LYS A 343 -0.84 -25.94 -12.64
C LYS A 343 0.53 -25.25 -12.65
N VAL A 344 1.27 -25.35 -11.54
CA VAL A 344 2.65 -24.88 -11.43
C VAL A 344 3.60 -26.03 -11.79
N ARG A 345 4.47 -25.85 -12.77
CA ARG A 345 5.47 -26.86 -13.16
C ARG A 345 6.71 -26.84 -12.27
N THR A 346 7.13 -25.63 -11.89
CA THR A 346 8.34 -25.39 -11.10
C THR A 346 8.07 -24.22 -10.17
N ARG A 347 8.33 -24.40 -8.87
CA ARG A 347 8.25 -23.32 -7.89
C ARG A 347 9.55 -22.52 -7.96
N ARG A 348 9.48 -21.25 -8.34
CA ARG A 348 10.63 -20.39 -8.59
C ARG A 348 10.74 -19.28 -7.55
N VAL A 349 11.96 -18.99 -7.13
CA VAL A 349 12.21 -17.99 -6.10
C VAL A 349 13.32 -17.06 -6.56
N PHE A 350 13.00 -15.78 -6.73
CA PHE A 350 14.02 -14.75 -6.93
C PHE A 350 14.57 -14.32 -5.57
N VAL A 351 15.88 -14.47 -5.35
CA VAL A 351 16.51 -14.15 -4.06
C VAL A 351 17.40 -12.92 -4.20
N ALA A 352 17.07 -11.86 -3.46
CA ALA A 352 17.92 -10.70 -3.26
C ALA A 352 18.47 -10.71 -1.83
N THR A 353 19.77 -11.00 -1.70
CA THR A 353 20.44 -11.13 -0.41
C THR A 353 21.79 -10.44 -0.40
N ASP A 354 22.19 -9.96 0.78
CA ASP A 354 23.53 -9.46 1.05
C ASP A 354 24.45 -10.48 1.74
N ASP A 355 23.95 -11.70 1.92
CA ASP A 355 24.67 -12.83 2.51
C ASP A 355 24.69 -14.00 1.52
N PRO A 356 25.85 -14.32 0.93
CA PRO A 356 26.02 -15.43 -0.01
C PRO A 356 25.64 -16.80 0.58
N LEU A 357 25.81 -16.99 1.89
CA LEU A 357 25.53 -18.26 2.57
C LEU A 357 24.03 -18.61 2.55
N VAL A 358 23.16 -17.61 2.35
CA VAL A 358 21.72 -17.83 2.17
C VAL A 358 21.42 -18.66 0.93
N ILE A 359 22.19 -18.44 -0.14
CA ILE A 359 21.97 -19.12 -1.42
C ILE A 359 22.34 -20.60 -1.28
N GLU A 360 23.51 -20.89 -0.70
CA GLU A 360 23.94 -22.26 -0.40
C GLU A 360 22.94 -22.97 0.54
N GLU A 361 22.48 -22.28 1.59
CA GLU A 361 21.46 -22.81 2.52
C GLU A 361 20.14 -23.11 1.80
N ALA A 362 19.73 -22.27 0.86
CA ALA A 362 18.48 -22.41 0.12
C ALA A 362 18.52 -23.61 -0.84
N GLU A 363 19.58 -23.73 -1.62
CA GLU A 363 19.77 -24.82 -2.57
C GLU A 363 19.91 -26.18 -1.87
N GLU A 364 20.56 -26.23 -0.69
CA GLU A 364 20.69 -27.47 0.10
C GLU A 364 19.38 -27.91 0.76
N LYS A 365 18.65 -26.97 1.39
CA LYS A 365 17.46 -27.31 2.20
C LYS A 365 16.17 -27.41 1.40
N TYR A 366 16.10 -26.78 0.23
CA TYR A 366 14.88 -26.67 -0.57
C TYR A 366 15.14 -27.05 -2.04
N PRO A 367 15.65 -28.27 -2.33
CA PRO A 367 16.01 -28.70 -3.68
C PRO A 367 14.83 -28.79 -4.65
N GLU A 368 13.59 -28.76 -4.14
CA GLU A 368 12.36 -28.73 -4.93
C GLU A 368 12.04 -27.35 -5.53
N TYR A 369 12.70 -26.28 -5.08
CA TYR A 369 12.56 -24.93 -5.60
C TYR A 369 13.70 -24.58 -6.56
N GLN A 370 13.37 -23.84 -7.63
CA GLN A 370 14.37 -23.24 -8.51
C GLN A 370 14.70 -21.83 -8.00
N PHE A 371 15.89 -21.65 -7.44
CA PHE A 371 16.38 -20.34 -7.01
C PHE A 371 16.99 -19.58 -8.19
N VAL A 372 16.64 -18.30 -8.28
CA VAL A 372 17.11 -17.35 -9.29
C VAL A 372 17.67 -16.14 -8.56
N TYR A 373 18.88 -15.70 -8.90
CA TYR A 373 19.51 -14.57 -8.24
C TYR A 373 20.54 -13.91 -9.15
N ASN A 374 20.88 -12.66 -8.85
CA ASN A 374 21.95 -11.95 -9.52
C ASN A 374 23.28 -12.22 -8.79
N GLU A 375 24.10 -13.14 -9.32
CA GLU A 375 25.41 -13.50 -8.75
C GLU A 375 26.28 -12.27 -8.47
N ALA A 376 26.32 -11.33 -9.41
CA ALA A 376 27.12 -10.12 -9.28
C ALA A 376 26.63 -9.22 -8.13
N SER A 377 25.32 -9.20 -7.86
CA SER A 377 24.74 -8.48 -6.70
C SER A 377 25.20 -9.11 -5.39
N VAL A 378 25.09 -10.44 -5.27
CA VAL A 378 25.43 -11.19 -4.05
C VAL A 378 26.91 -11.03 -3.70
N VAL A 379 27.80 -11.14 -4.71
CA VAL A 379 29.26 -11.00 -4.51
C VAL A 379 29.66 -9.56 -4.14
N SER A 380 28.98 -8.56 -4.71
CA SER A 380 29.33 -7.15 -4.51
C SER A 380 28.64 -6.48 -3.32
N ALA A 381 27.79 -7.21 -2.59
CA ALA A 381 27.03 -6.71 -1.45
C ALA A 381 27.87 -6.38 -0.19
N ASP A 382 29.16 -6.74 -0.21
CA ASP A 382 30.14 -6.43 0.84
C ASP A 382 30.26 -4.91 1.09
N LEU A 383 30.56 -4.54 2.34
CA LEU A 383 30.58 -3.16 2.84
C LEU A 383 31.52 -2.25 2.03
N ASP A 384 32.65 -2.80 1.56
CA ASP A 384 33.69 -2.04 0.87
C ASP A 384 33.31 -1.68 -0.58
N ASN A 385 32.50 -2.51 -1.24
CA ASN A 385 32.08 -2.33 -2.64
C ASN A 385 30.68 -1.71 -2.79
N ARG A 386 30.00 -1.47 -1.66
CA ARG A 386 28.60 -1.03 -1.64
C ARG A 386 28.33 0.30 -2.34
N TYR A 387 29.31 1.20 -2.35
CA TYR A 387 29.20 2.53 -2.95
C TYR A 387 30.01 2.63 -4.24
N THR A 388 29.64 1.80 -5.22
CA THR A 388 30.19 1.79 -6.58
C THR A 388 29.08 1.87 -7.60
N GLU A 389 29.39 2.31 -8.82
CA GLU A 389 28.43 2.34 -9.92
C GLU A 389 27.90 0.93 -10.26
N ALA A 390 28.77 -0.08 -10.19
CA ALA A 390 28.40 -1.47 -10.45
C ALA A 390 27.38 -1.98 -9.41
N ASN A 391 27.64 -1.78 -8.11
CA ASN A 391 26.70 -2.21 -7.09
C ASN A 391 25.37 -1.44 -7.15
N LEU A 392 25.39 -0.15 -7.52
CA LEU A 392 24.16 0.60 -7.75
C LEU A 392 23.34 -0.01 -8.91
N ARG A 393 23.98 -0.41 -10.00
CA ARG A 393 23.33 -1.12 -11.12
C ARG A 393 22.66 -2.41 -10.65
N TYR A 394 23.37 -3.23 -9.88
CA TYR A 394 22.86 -4.51 -9.36
C TYR A 394 21.72 -4.29 -8.38
N TYR A 395 21.85 -3.33 -7.46
CA TYR A 395 20.79 -2.96 -6.52
C TYR A 395 19.50 -2.55 -7.24
N LEU A 396 19.61 -1.71 -8.28
CA LEU A 396 18.47 -1.27 -9.08
C LEU A 396 17.84 -2.43 -9.87
N ALA A 397 18.65 -3.36 -10.37
CA ALA A 397 18.17 -4.58 -11.03
C ALA A 397 17.41 -5.50 -10.06
N ASP A 398 17.93 -5.71 -8.84
CA ASP A 398 17.24 -6.51 -7.83
C ASP A 398 15.88 -5.89 -7.45
N ILE A 399 15.80 -4.56 -7.30
CA ILE A 399 14.52 -3.85 -7.09
C ILE A 399 13.57 -4.09 -8.26
N TYR A 400 14.06 -4.01 -9.51
CA TYR A 400 13.26 -4.26 -10.70
C TYR A 400 12.64 -5.67 -10.67
N PHE A 401 13.42 -6.70 -10.37
CA PHE A 401 12.96 -8.09 -10.31
C PHE A 401 12.08 -8.39 -9.10
N LEU A 402 12.39 -7.83 -7.92
CA LEU A 402 11.52 -7.97 -6.74
C LEU A 402 10.15 -7.33 -6.96
N SER A 403 10.10 -6.15 -7.59
CA SER A 403 8.85 -5.41 -7.83
C SER A 403 7.93 -6.05 -8.89
N ARG A 404 8.46 -6.97 -9.70
CA ARG A 404 7.73 -7.69 -10.75
C ARG A 404 7.45 -9.15 -10.41
N ALA A 405 7.86 -9.59 -9.22
CA ALA A 405 7.49 -10.90 -8.72
C ALA A 405 5.98 -10.98 -8.46
N ASN A 406 5.41 -12.17 -8.53
CA ASN A 406 3.99 -12.38 -8.27
C ASN A 406 3.63 -12.24 -6.79
N TYR A 407 4.62 -12.39 -5.92
CA TYR A 407 4.51 -12.23 -4.47
C TYR A 407 5.87 -11.81 -3.89
N LEU A 408 5.87 -10.93 -2.89
CA LEU A 408 7.09 -10.40 -2.27
C LEU A 408 7.14 -10.75 -0.77
N VAL A 409 8.10 -11.56 -0.36
CA VAL A 409 8.35 -11.94 1.04
C VAL A 409 9.61 -11.25 1.54
N CYS A 410 9.51 -10.48 2.63
CA CYS A 410 10.64 -9.68 3.06
C CYS A 410 10.57 -9.19 4.51
N THR A 411 11.56 -8.37 4.87
CA THR A 411 11.63 -7.58 6.09
C THR A 411 11.25 -6.12 5.81
N MET A 412 10.06 -5.66 6.26
CA MET A 412 9.56 -4.29 5.99
C MET A 412 10.36 -3.17 6.69
N SER A 413 11.28 -3.49 7.61
CA SER A 413 12.28 -2.56 8.12
C SER A 413 13.39 -2.30 7.09
N SER A 414 13.57 -3.17 6.10
CA SER A 414 14.51 -2.99 5.00
C SER A 414 13.99 -1.94 4.04
N ASN A 415 14.82 -0.92 3.76
CA ASN A 415 14.47 0.08 2.75
C ASN A 415 14.33 -0.53 1.37
N MET A 416 15.11 -1.57 1.06
CA MET A 416 15.07 -2.25 -0.22
C MET A 416 13.73 -2.95 -0.44
N CYS A 417 13.21 -3.64 0.59
CA CYS A 417 11.90 -4.26 0.45
C CYS A 417 10.79 -3.23 0.26
N ARG A 418 10.76 -2.19 1.10
CA ARG A 418 9.73 -1.15 0.99
C ARG A 418 9.74 -0.48 -0.38
N PHE A 419 10.93 -0.21 -0.90
CA PHE A 419 11.11 0.34 -2.23
C PHE A 419 10.59 -0.62 -3.32
N ALA A 420 10.92 -1.91 -3.26
CA ALA A 420 10.38 -2.89 -4.19
C ALA A 420 8.85 -3.00 -4.12
N TYR A 421 8.28 -2.99 -2.91
CA TYR A 421 6.83 -3.00 -2.69
C TYR A 421 6.14 -1.74 -3.23
N GLU A 422 6.72 -0.56 -3.06
CA GLU A 422 6.17 0.70 -3.61
C GLU A 422 6.20 0.71 -5.14
N VAL A 423 7.27 0.21 -5.76
CA VAL A 423 7.34 0.04 -7.21
C VAL A 423 6.35 -1.01 -7.69
N MET A 424 6.15 -2.10 -6.93
CA MET A 424 5.18 -3.16 -7.25
C MET A 424 3.74 -2.64 -7.37
N GLN A 425 3.37 -1.60 -6.62
CA GLN A 425 2.03 -0.96 -6.72
C GLN A 425 1.79 -0.29 -8.08
N THR A 426 2.82 -0.16 -8.91
CA THR A 426 2.72 0.43 -10.25
C THR A 426 2.61 -0.61 -11.36
N VAL A 427 2.82 -1.89 -11.02
CA VAL A 427 2.80 -3.05 -11.93
C VAL A 427 1.43 -3.72 -11.93
N TYR A 428 0.78 -3.79 -10.76
CA TYR A 428 -0.54 -4.40 -10.58
C TYR A 428 -1.58 -3.34 -10.15
N PRO A 429 -2.89 -3.57 -10.38
CA PRO A 429 -3.94 -2.63 -9.97
C PRO A 429 -4.03 -2.46 -8.45
N ASP A 430 -3.83 -3.55 -7.71
CA ASP A 430 -3.77 -3.59 -6.25
C ASP A 430 -2.83 -4.71 -5.81
N ALA A 431 -1.60 -4.35 -5.45
CA ALA A 431 -0.58 -5.26 -4.94
C ALA A 431 -0.45 -5.19 -3.40
N SER A 432 -1.40 -4.55 -2.71
CA SER A 432 -1.35 -4.40 -1.24
C SER A 432 -1.31 -5.74 -0.50
N LEU A 433 -1.97 -6.76 -1.05
CA LEU A 433 -1.99 -8.12 -0.50
C LEU A 433 -0.96 -9.07 -1.13
N LEU A 434 -0.16 -8.59 -2.08
CA LEU A 434 0.87 -9.41 -2.75
C LEU A 434 2.22 -9.35 -2.04
N THR A 435 2.24 -8.98 -0.76
CA THR A 435 3.45 -8.93 0.05
C THR A 435 3.25 -9.55 1.42
N ARG A 436 4.32 -10.15 1.96
CA ARG A 436 4.41 -10.61 3.34
C ARG A 436 5.63 -10.00 4.03
N GLY A 437 5.37 -9.13 5.00
CA GLY A 437 6.38 -8.63 5.93
C GLY A 437 6.52 -9.54 7.16
N LEU A 438 7.70 -10.14 7.36
CA LEU A 438 7.93 -11.12 8.45
C LEU A 438 8.13 -10.49 9.85
N GLU A 439 8.55 -9.23 9.91
CA GLU A 439 8.80 -8.51 11.19
C GLU A 439 7.77 -7.43 11.48
N LEU A 440 7.24 -6.80 10.43
CA LEU A 440 6.35 -5.66 10.47
C LEU A 440 5.27 -5.94 9.43
N PRO A 441 3.99 -5.97 9.83
CA PRO A 441 2.91 -6.38 8.94
C PRO A 441 2.41 -5.24 8.04
N PHE A 442 3.00 -4.06 8.11
CA PHE A 442 2.53 -2.88 7.40
C PHE A 442 3.71 -2.10 6.78
N HIS A 443 3.40 -1.42 5.68
CA HIS A 443 4.29 -0.49 5.00
C HIS A 443 4.54 0.78 5.84
N LEU A 444 5.74 1.33 5.76
CA LEU A 444 6.18 2.50 6.52
C LEU A 444 7.06 3.38 5.66
N MET A 445 7.06 4.69 5.86
CA MET A 445 8.02 5.59 5.20
C MET A 445 8.82 6.39 6.25
N HIS A 446 10.05 6.79 5.92
CA HIS A 446 10.80 7.72 6.77
C HIS A 446 10.11 9.09 6.79
N GLY A 447 10.18 9.79 7.92
CA GLY A 447 9.50 11.07 8.09
C GLY A 447 7.99 10.97 8.26
N GLN A 448 7.42 9.75 8.26
CA GLN A 448 5.97 9.58 8.37
C GLN A 448 5.44 10.04 9.74
N ALA A 449 4.25 10.64 9.73
CA ALA A 449 3.41 10.69 10.92
C ALA A 449 3.10 9.24 11.38
N GLY A 450 2.96 9.01 12.70
CA GLY A 450 2.73 7.67 13.24
C GLY A 450 1.57 6.96 12.53
N HIS A 451 1.66 5.65 12.29
CA HIS A 451 0.60 4.89 11.62
C HIS A 451 -0.58 4.77 12.58
N VAL A 452 -1.74 5.30 12.17
CA VAL A 452 -2.94 5.33 13.00
C VAL A 452 -3.99 4.40 12.43
N VAL A 453 -4.65 3.66 13.31
CA VAL A 453 -5.82 2.85 12.99
C VAL A 453 -7.01 3.33 13.79
N ARG A 454 -8.20 3.21 13.20
CA ARG A 454 -9.47 3.57 13.81
C ARG A 454 -10.20 2.31 14.28
N ALA A 455 -10.65 2.30 15.52
CA ALA A 455 -11.43 1.19 16.07
C ALA A 455 -12.84 1.15 15.46
N ARG A 456 -13.18 0.05 14.79
CA ARG A 456 -14.54 -0.24 14.27
C ARG A 456 -15.41 -0.99 15.29
N PHE A 457 -14.79 -1.70 16.23
CA PHE A 457 -15.48 -2.47 17.28
C PHE A 457 -14.84 -2.25 18.65
N PRO A 458 -15.63 -2.32 19.74
CA PRO A 458 -15.10 -2.17 21.08
C PRO A 458 -14.30 -3.40 21.53
N HIS A 459 -13.36 -3.19 22.45
CA HIS A 459 -12.56 -4.26 23.05
C HIS A 459 -12.40 -4.05 24.56
N PHE A 460 -12.71 -5.11 25.30
CA PHE A 460 -12.40 -5.24 26.71
C PHE A 460 -11.16 -6.12 26.86
N PRO A 461 -10.10 -5.64 27.53
CA PRO A 461 -8.88 -6.40 27.78
C PRO A 461 -9.20 -7.73 28.49
N ARG A 462 -8.72 -8.84 27.94
CA ARG A 462 -8.76 -10.16 28.59
C ARG A 462 -7.48 -10.45 29.35
N ARG A 463 -6.36 -9.92 28.85
CA ARG A 463 -5.03 -10.02 29.46
C ARG A 463 -4.59 -8.67 30.01
N SER A 464 -3.64 -8.68 30.94
CA SER A 464 -3.09 -7.46 31.55
C SER A 464 -2.27 -6.59 30.59
N ASP A 465 -1.83 -7.15 29.47
CA ASP A 465 -1.06 -6.48 28.42
C ASP A 465 -1.93 -5.94 27.27
N GLU A 466 -3.23 -6.20 27.28
CA GLU A 466 -4.21 -5.67 26.32
C GLU A 466 -4.73 -4.29 26.73
N MET A 467 -5.20 -3.50 25.76
CA MET A 467 -5.80 -2.18 26.00
C MET A 467 -7.27 -2.11 25.61
N ASP A 468 -8.02 -1.23 26.28
CA ASP A 468 -9.43 -0.99 25.96
C ASP A 468 -9.58 -0.19 24.65
N LEU A 469 -10.59 -0.56 23.86
CA LEU A 469 -11.00 0.17 22.67
C LEU A 469 -12.49 0.49 22.73
N GLN A 470 -12.84 1.71 22.34
CA GLN A 470 -14.19 2.14 22.00
C GLN A 470 -14.32 2.38 20.50
N VAL A 471 -15.53 2.31 19.96
CA VAL A 471 -15.76 2.58 18.53
C VAL A 471 -15.37 4.04 18.23
N GLY A 472 -14.54 4.24 17.21
CA GLY A 472 -13.99 5.54 16.84
C GLY A 472 -12.68 5.90 17.52
N ASP A 473 -12.19 5.10 18.48
CA ASP A 473 -10.87 5.34 19.09
C ASP A 473 -9.76 5.27 18.04
N MET A 474 -8.85 6.24 18.11
CA MET A 474 -7.66 6.30 17.26
C MET A 474 -6.48 5.69 17.99
N VAL A 475 -5.78 4.76 17.35
CA VAL A 475 -4.67 4.02 17.93
C VAL A 475 -3.43 4.23 17.07
N SER A 476 -2.39 4.83 17.65
CA SER A 476 -1.09 4.95 16.99
C SER A 476 -0.27 3.70 17.24
N ILE A 477 0.12 2.99 16.17
CA ILE A 477 0.93 1.78 16.24
C ILE A 477 2.37 2.13 16.63
N SER A 478 2.94 1.39 17.58
CA SER A 478 4.28 1.65 18.09
C SER A 478 5.33 0.82 17.36
N PHE A 479 5.96 1.39 16.32
CA PHE A 479 7.03 0.73 15.54
C PHE A 479 8.20 0.27 16.41
N LYS A 480 8.58 1.07 17.42
CA LYS A 480 9.67 0.77 18.36
C LYS A 480 9.48 -0.57 19.09
N HIS A 481 8.25 -1.07 19.20
CA HIS A 481 7.98 -2.36 19.82
C HIS A 481 8.52 -3.53 19.00
N TYR A 482 8.46 -3.42 17.66
CA TYR A 482 8.75 -4.50 16.73
C TYR A 482 10.20 -4.55 16.25
N TYR A 483 10.96 -3.46 16.39
CA TYR A 483 12.38 -3.43 15.97
C TYR A 483 13.28 -4.48 16.64
N LYS A 484 12.92 -4.99 17.81
CA LYS A 484 13.72 -5.99 18.56
C LYS A 484 12.96 -7.27 18.85
N ARG A 485 11.76 -7.42 18.29
CA ARG A 485 10.85 -8.54 18.59
C ARG A 485 10.25 -9.02 17.30
N LEU A 486 10.41 -10.31 17.01
CA LEU A 486 9.65 -10.96 15.96
C LEU A 486 8.16 -10.75 16.22
N LEU A 487 7.44 -10.35 15.18
CA LEU A 487 5.99 -10.32 15.22
C LEU A 487 5.52 -11.75 15.48
N VAL A 488 4.81 -11.93 16.59
CA VAL A 488 4.04 -13.16 16.80
C VAL A 488 2.71 -12.96 16.08
N GLU A 489 2.41 -13.79 15.10
CA GLU A 489 1.19 -13.72 14.29
C GLU A 489 -0.04 -14.24 15.05
N ASN A 490 -0.33 -13.60 16.18
CA ASN A 490 -1.46 -13.96 17.05
C ASN A 490 -2.71 -13.09 16.81
N GLY A 491 -2.67 -12.22 15.80
CA GLY A 491 -3.77 -11.31 15.47
C GLY A 491 -3.86 -10.05 16.35
N PHE A 492 -2.85 -9.76 17.17
CA PHE A 492 -2.77 -8.55 17.99
C PHE A 492 -1.60 -7.65 17.57
N LEU A 493 -1.83 -6.33 17.64
CA LEU A 493 -0.78 -5.32 17.48
C LEU A 493 -0.62 -4.49 18.75
N TYR A 494 0.55 -3.87 18.91
CA TYR A 494 0.90 -3.05 20.05
C TYR A 494 0.90 -1.57 19.66
N GLY A 495 0.13 -0.76 20.40
CA GLY A 495 -0.05 0.65 20.09
C GLY A 495 -0.36 1.50 21.31
N THR A 496 -0.64 2.77 21.06
CA THR A 496 -1.10 3.75 22.04
C THR A 496 -2.47 4.25 21.63
N ASN A 497 -3.48 4.07 22.47
CA ASN A 497 -4.80 4.67 22.26
C ASN A 497 -4.70 6.17 22.54
N LEU A 498 -5.02 7.01 21.54
CA LEU A 498 -4.87 8.46 21.62
C LEU A 498 -5.88 9.11 22.58
N ARG A 499 -7.04 8.49 22.82
CA ARG A 499 -8.04 8.97 23.79
C ARG A 499 -7.59 8.75 25.23
N THR A 500 -7.07 7.56 25.55
CA THR A 500 -6.73 7.18 26.93
C THR A 500 -5.25 7.35 27.27
N SER A 501 -4.40 7.57 26.25
CA SER A 501 -2.94 7.51 26.35
C SER A 501 -2.39 6.18 26.88
N ARG A 502 -3.23 5.13 26.92
CA ARG A 502 -2.81 3.79 27.36
C ARG A 502 -2.11 3.06 26.23
N ARG A 503 -1.07 2.32 26.60
CA ARG A 503 -0.32 1.44 25.70
C ARG A 503 -0.66 -0.01 26.00
N GLY A 504 -0.84 -0.79 24.95
CA GLY A 504 -1.13 -2.22 25.08
C GLY A 504 -1.38 -2.88 23.75
N PHE A 505 -1.63 -4.18 23.82
CA PHE A 505 -2.06 -4.99 22.68
C PHE A 505 -3.52 -4.76 22.36
N PHE A 506 -3.86 -4.81 21.08
CA PHE A 506 -5.23 -4.74 20.60
C PHE A 506 -5.44 -5.67 19.41
N PRO A 507 -6.63 -6.23 19.25
CA PRO A 507 -6.94 -7.15 18.15
C PRO A 507 -7.11 -6.40 16.83
N VAL A 508 -6.36 -6.80 15.80
CA VAL A 508 -6.30 -6.11 14.50
C VAL A 508 -7.65 -6.09 13.78
N TYR A 509 -8.38 -7.20 13.82
CA TYR A 509 -9.68 -7.35 13.14
C TYR A 509 -10.75 -6.34 13.63
N LYS A 510 -10.52 -5.69 14.79
CA LYS A 510 -11.39 -4.64 15.33
C LYS A 510 -11.00 -3.23 14.92
N THR A 511 -10.01 -3.10 14.05
CA THR A 511 -9.49 -1.81 13.59
C THR A 511 -9.49 -1.72 12.07
N VAL A 512 -9.48 -0.52 11.52
CA VAL A 512 -9.29 -0.23 10.10
C VAL A 512 -8.24 0.86 9.98
N ASP A 513 -7.42 0.82 8.93
CA ASP A 513 -6.41 1.85 8.71
C ASP A 513 -7.04 3.22 8.53
N ASP A 514 -6.43 4.23 9.15
CA ASP A 514 -6.82 5.63 9.02
C ASP A 514 -5.82 6.32 8.09
N VAL A 515 -6.22 6.54 6.84
CA VAL A 515 -5.38 7.19 5.83
C VAL A 515 -5.57 8.70 5.93
N ASP A 516 -4.48 9.45 6.12
CA ASP A 516 -4.54 10.92 6.19
C ASP A 516 -4.78 11.51 4.79
N VAL A 517 -5.90 12.20 4.63
CA VAL A 517 -6.29 12.83 3.37
C VAL A 517 -6.02 14.33 3.47
N VAL A 518 -5.17 14.84 2.58
CA VAL A 518 -4.69 16.22 2.62
C VAL A 518 -5.05 16.95 1.32
N GLU A 519 -5.30 18.24 1.44
CA GLU A 519 -5.51 19.11 0.28
C GLU A 519 -4.17 19.45 -0.36
N PHE A 520 -4.01 18.98 -1.60
CA PHE A 520 -2.91 19.34 -2.49
C PHE A 520 -3.37 20.48 -3.41
N PRO A 521 -2.44 21.21 -4.07
CA PRO A 521 -2.80 22.21 -5.06
C PRO A 521 -3.72 21.64 -6.14
N SER A 522 -4.74 22.41 -6.54
CA SER A 522 -5.61 22.02 -7.65
C SER A 522 -4.78 22.03 -8.94
N TYR A 523 -4.70 20.86 -9.58
CA TYR A 523 -4.06 20.66 -10.87
C TYR A 523 -5.06 20.71 -12.02
N GLU A 524 -6.26 21.28 -11.81
CA GLU A 524 -7.34 21.35 -12.81
C GLU A 524 -6.90 21.97 -14.14
N GLU A 525 -6.01 22.96 -14.12
CA GLU A 525 -5.48 23.55 -15.35
C GLU A 525 -4.65 22.54 -16.14
N ILE A 526 -3.84 21.73 -15.46
CA ILE A 526 -3.04 20.67 -16.08
C ILE A 526 -3.94 19.52 -16.56
N ASP A 527 -4.96 19.17 -15.78
CA ASP A 527 -5.88 18.08 -16.11
C ASP A 527 -6.74 18.38 -17.36
N ARG A 528 -6.87 19.65 -17.75
CA ARG A 528 -7.56 20.10 -18.97
C ARG A 528 -6.64 20.20 -20.20
N MET A 529 -5.32 20.15 -20.01
CA MET A 529 -4.31 20.14 -21.09
C MET A 529 -4.10 18.73 -21.61
#